data_AF-A0A5S9ITK8-F1
#
_entry.id   AF-A0A5S9ITK8-F1
#
_cell.length_a   1.000
_cell.length_b   1.000
_cell.length_c   1.000
_cell.angle_alpha   90.00
_cell.angle_beta   90.00
_cell.angle_gamma   90.00
#
_symmetry.space_group_name_H-M   'P 1'
#
loop_
_entity.id
_entity.type
_entity.pdbx_description
1 polymer ?
#
loop_
_entity_poly.entity_id
_entity_poly.type
_entity_poly.pdbx_seq_one_letter_code
_entity_poly.pdbx_strand_id
1 'polypeptide(L)'
;MKCEKVKEKYFACDHNQRIPLDVKCHTLFCSSCRKEIQQFSQHLSELQNTTPFEIEQDLHVAVMAEISRLTPPPPSPLSYSWWIFVGIFILASIFSMPYSNALVWLEWNFGRDLQIPLYSIMGLVLSIYISLFIGLHLEDVKRMSGYNKRDDSWS
;
A
#
# COMPACT_ATOMS: atom_id res chain seq x y z
N MET A 1 -32.52 -13.89 -1.45
CA MET A 1 -31.47 -13.74 -0.42
C MET A 1 -32.08 -14.00 0.94
N LYS A 2 -31.29 -14.52 1.90
CA LYS A 2 -31.70 -14.55 3.32
C LYS A 2 -31.67 -13.12 3.87
N CYS A 3 -32.63 -12.77 4.72
CA CYS A 3 -32.77 -11.43 5.29
C CYS A 3 -31.47 -10.97 5.99
N GLU A 4 -30.77 -11.86 6.69
CA GLU A 4 -29.49 -11.55 7.37
C GLU A 4 -28.42 -11.02 6.42
N LYS A 5 -28.26 -11.65 5.24
CA LYS A 5 -27.30 -11.20 4.23
C LYS A 5 -27.64 -9.84 3.64
N VAL A 6 -28.92 -9.47 3.64
CA VAL A 6 -29.38 -8.17 3.15
C VAL A 6 -29.06 -7.09 4.18
N LYS A 7 -29.23 -7.38 5.48
CA LYS A 7 -28.84 -6.47 6.57
C LYS A 7 -27.33 -6.23 6.57
N GLU A 8 -26.55 -7.30 6.51
CA GLU A 8 -25.08 -7.20 6.47
C GLU A 8 -24.61 -6.38 5.27
N LYS A 9 -25.16 -6.62 4.07
CA LYS A 9 -24.83 -5.81 2.89
C LYS A 9 -25.27 -4.36 3.02
N TYR A 10 -26.43 -4.10 3.63
CA TYR A 10 -26.93 -2.75 3.83
C TYR A 10 -26.06 -1.98 4.84
N PHE A 11 -25.68 -2.61 5.96
CA PHE A 11 -24.77 -2.02 6.96
C PHE A 11 -23.32 -1.89 6.47
N ALA A 12 -22.90 -2.75 5.54
CA ALA A 12 -21.61 -2.62 4.88
C ALA A 12 -21.57 -1.45 3.87
N CYS A 13 -22.73 -0.96 3.42
CA CYS A 13 -22.80 0.24 2.59
C CYS A 13 -22.82 1.47 3.51
N ASP A 14 -21.74 2.24 3.49
CA ASP A 14 -21.67 3.49 4.24
C ASP A 14 -22.65 4.54 3.68
N HIS A 15 -22.96 5.57 4.48
CA HIS A 15 -23.82 6.67 4.06
C HIS A 15 -23.33 7.24 2.73
N ASN A 16 -24.20 7.24 1.71
CA ASN A 16 -23.95 7.71 0.33
C ASN A 16 -23.32 6.69 -0.66
N GLN A 17 -23.06 5.44 -0.28
CA GLN A 17 -22.79 4.40 -1.29
C GLN A 17 -24.08 3.95 -1.98
N ARG A 18 -24.04 3.74 -3.30
CA ARG A 18 -25.20 3.28 -4.07
C ARG A 18 -25.63 1.91 -3.56
N ILE A 19 -26.78 1.88 -2.88
CA ILE A 19 -27.40 0.64 -2.40
C ILE A 19 -27.51 -0.32 -3.59
N PRO A 20 -26.91 -1.52 -3.48
CA PRO A 20 -26.88 -2.45 -4.60
C PRO A 20 -28.30 -2.90 -4.95
N LEU A 21 -28.55 -3.10 -6.25
CA LEU A 21 -29.89 -3.33 -6.79
C LEU A 21 -30.56 -4.58 -6.20
N ASP A 22 -29.77 -5.56 -5.77
CA ASP A 22 -30.22 -6.78 -5.10
C ASP A 22 -30.90 -6.49 -3.76
N VAL A 23 -30.33 -5.58 -2.97
CA VAL A 23 -30.89 -5.12 -1.70
C VAL A 23 -32.16 -4.30 -1.95
N LYS A 24 -32.15 -3.39 -2.94
CA LYS A 24 -33.35 -2.61 -3.30
C LYS A 24 -34.53 -3.51 -3.66
N CYS A 25 -34.34 -4.47 -4.56
CA CYS A 25 -35.38 -5.42 -4.93
C CYS A 25 -35.88 -6.21 -3.71
N HIS A 26 -34.98 -6.68 -2.84
CA HIS A 26 -35.40 -7.42 -1.66
C HIS A 26 -36.24 -6.59 -0.68
N THR A 27 -35.90 -5.31 -0.47
CA THR A 27 -36.66 -4.41 0.42
C THR A 27 -38.04 -4.06 -0.11
N LEU A 28 -38.27 -4.13 -1.44
CA LEU A 28 -39.60 -3.96 -2.03
C LEU A 28 -40.52 -5.15 -1.74
N PHE A 29 -39.96 -6.37 -1.70
CA PHE A 29 -40.73 -7.59 -1.48
C PHE A 29 -40.79 -8.04 -0.02
N CYS A 30 -39.85 -7.63 0.83
CA CYS A 30 -39.80 -8.00 2.25
C CYS A 30 -40.13 -6.81 3.16
N SER A 31 -41.33 -6.83 3.76
CA SER A 31 -41.78 -5.79 4.68
C SER A 31 -40.99 -5.73 5.99
N SER A 32 -40.41 -6.85 6.43
CA SER A 32 -39.57 -6.93 7.63
C SER A 32 -38.25 -6.16 7.43
N CYS A 33 -37.52 -6.46 6.36
CA CYS A 33 -36.29 -5.74 6.02
C CYS A 33 -36.53 -4.25 5.77
N ARG A 34 -37.67 -3.89 5.16
CA ARG A 34 -38.04 -2.48 4.95
C ARG A 34 -38.19 -1.71 6.27
N LYS A 35 -38.87 -2.29 7.26
CA LYS A 35 -39.10 -1.63 8.56
C LYS A 35 -37.80 -1.39 9.32
N GLU A 36 -36.93 -2.39 9.37
CA GLU A 36 -35.65 -2.28 10.09
C GLU A 36 -34.72 -1.24 9.47
N ILE A 37 -34.60 -1.24 8.13
CA ILE A 37 -33.79 -0.24 7.41
C ILE A 37 -34.32 1.17 7.66
N GLN A 38 -35.64 1.35 7.67
CA GLN A 38 -36.28 2.63 7.93
C GLN A 38 -36.05 3.12 9.37
N GLN A 39 -36.15 2.24 10.36
CA GLN A 39 -35.84 2.56 11.75
C GLN A 39 -34.38 2.99 11.91
N PHE A 40 -33.46 2.27 11.27
CA PHE A 40 -32.04 2.60 11.31
C PHE A 40 -31.74 3.96 10.65
N SER A 41 -32.32 4.25 9.49
CA SER A 41 -32.14 5.54 8.83
C SER A 41 -32.72 6.71 9.65
N GLN A 42 -33.83 6.48 10.35
CA GLN A 42 -34.43 7.48 11.23
C GLN A 42 -33.49 7.81 12.41
N HIS A 43 -32.99 6.80 13.11
CA HIS A 43 -32.05 7.02 14.22
C HIS A 43 -30.75 7.69 13.77
N LEU A 44 -30.21 7.35 12.59
CA LEU A 44 -29.06 8.04 12.03
C LEU A 44 -29.34 9.51 11.72
N SER A 45 -30.52 9.82 11.18
CA SER A 45 -30.92 11.20 10.90
C SER A 45 -31.12 12.02 12.18
N GLU A 46 -31.64 11.40 13.25
CA GLU A 46 -31.75 12.04 14.56
C GLU A 46 -30.37 12.35 15.14
N LEU A 47 -29.43 11.40 15.06
CA LEU A 47 -28.05 11.62 15.50
C LEU A 47 -27.36 12.73 14.71
N GLN A 48 -27.52 12.79 13.39
CA GLN A 48 -26.99 13.87 12.56
C GLN A 48 -27.58 15.24 12.96
N ASN A 49 -28.89 15.31 13.19
CA ASN A 49 -29.57 16.55 13.60
C ASN A 49 -29.17 17.07 14.99
N THR A 50 -28.57 16.23 15.85
CA THR A 50 -28.03 16.69 17.14
C THR A 50 -26.68 17.39 17.03
N THR A 51 -26.02 17.32 15.88
CA THR A 51 -24.75 18.00 15.66
C THR A 51 -25.00 19.46 15.23
N PRO A 52 -24.32 20.45 15.85
CA PRO A 52 -24.54 21.87 15.56
C PRO A 52 -23.96 22.33 14.21
N PHE A 53 -23.36 21.42 13.44
CA PHE A 53 -22.73 21.70 12.15
C PHE A 53 -23.18 20.69 11.11
N GLU A 54 -23.91 21.15 10.09
CA GLU A 54 -24.05 20.40 8.83
C GLU A 54 -22.71 20.46 8.10
N ILE A 55 -22.00 19.33 8.05
CA ILE A 55 -20.86 19.20 7.15
C ILE A 55 -21.44 19.06 5.75
N GLU A 56 -21.44 20.16 4.99
CA GLU A 56 -21.73 20.11 3.56
C GLU A 56 -20.69 19.20 2.90
N GLN A 57 -21.15 18.06 2.40
CA GLN A 57 -20.32 16.91 2.00
C GLN A 57 -19.28 17.26 0.93
N ASP A 58 -19.53 18.32 0.17
CA ASP A 58 -18.65 18.85 -0.87
C ASP A 58 -17.44 19.62 -0.32
N LEU A 59 -17.49 20.09 0.94
CA LEU A 59 -16.37 20.77 1.58
C LEU A 59 -15.17 19.85 1.75
N HIS A 60 -15.39 18.56 2.01
CA HIS A 60 -14.32 17.58 2.12
C HIS A 60 -13.57 17.43 0.79
N VAL A 61 -14.30 17.39 -0.33
CA VAL A 61 -13.71 17.28 -1.68
C VAL A 61 -12.92 18.54 -2.03
N ALA A 62 -13.47 19.72 -1.73
CA ALA A 62 -12.79 20.99 -1.96
C ALA A 62 -11.52 21.15 -1.12
N VAL A 63 -11.58 20.77 0.16
CA VAL A 63 -10.43 20.82 1.08
C VAL A 63 -9.36 19.81 0.67
N MET A 64 -9.72 18.57 0.32
CA MET A 64 -8.76 17.58 -0.17
C MET A 64 -8.12 17.99 -1.51
N ALA A 65 -8.89 18.58 -2.42
CA ALA A 65 -8.35 19.11 -3.67
C ALA A 65 -7.32 20.23 -3.42
N GLU A 66 -7.58 21.12 -2.47
CA GLU A 66 -6.64 22.20 -2.14
C GLU A 66 -5.39 21.69 -1.42
N ILE A 67 -5.52 20.73 -0.50
CA ILE A 67 -4.38 20.08 0.17
C ILE A 67 -3.50 19.35 -0.85
N SER A 68 -4.10 18.69 -1.84
CA SER A 68 -3.36 18.00 -2.91
C SER A 68 -2.57 18.95 -3.81
N ARG A 69 -3.01 20.22 -3.94
CA ARG A 69 -2.28 21.26 -4.68
C ARG A 69 -1.11 21.83 -3.89
N LEU A 70 -1.26 21.96 -2.58
CA LEU A 70 -0.22 22.49 -1.68
C LEU A 70 0.87 21.45 -1.36
N THR A 71 0.54 20.17 -1.47
CA THR A 71 1.48 19.07 -1.21
C THR A 71 2.21 18.73 -2.51
N PRO A 72 3.55 18.84 -2.58
CA PRO A 72 4.27 18.39 -3.76
C PRO A 72 3.98 16.89 -3.99
N PRO A 73 3.79 16.46 -5.25
CA PRO A 73 3.57 15.06 -5.53
C PRO A 73 4.72 14.24 -4.93
N PRO A 74 4.45 13.07 -4.33
CA PRO A 74 5.50 12.23 -3.79
C PRO A 74 6.54 11.99 -4.89
N PRO A 75 7.84 12.05 -4.56
CA PRO A 75 8.89 11.82 -5.55
C PRO A 75 8.58 10.51 -6.26
N SER A 76 8.53 10.55 -7.59
CA SER A 76 8.26 9.36 -8.40
C SER A 76 9.22 8.25 -7.97
N PRO A 77 8.72 7.05 -7.63
CA PRO A 77 9.59 5.96 -7.23
C PRO A 77 10.63 5.73 -8.32
N LEU A 78 11.90 5.59 -7.93
CA LEU A 78 12.98 5.27 -8.85
C LEU A 78 12.59 4.02 -9.64
N SER A 79 12.82 4.05 -10.95
CA SER A 79 12.44 2.95 -11.84
C SER A 79 13.04 1.63 -11.36
N TYR A 80 12.21 0.60 -11.21
CA TYR A 80 12.59 -0.77 -10.83
C TYR A 80 13.75 -1.32 -11.68
N SER A 81 13.78 -0.95 -12.97
CA SER A 81 14.84 -1.33 -13.90
C SER A 81 16.21 -0.79 -13.51
N TRP A 82 16.27 0.42 -12.95
CA TRP A 82 17.53 1.03 -12.51
C TRP A 82 18.11 0.30 -11.30
N TRP A 83 17.26 -0.11 -10.36
CA TRP A 83 17.67 -0.94 -9.23
C TRP A 83 18.22 -2.28 -9.70
N ILE A 84 17.54 -3.00 -10.60
CA ILE A 84 18.07 -4.26 -11.12
C ILE A 84 19.46 -4.08 -11.76
N PHE A 85 19.65 -3.01 -12.53
CA PHE A 85 20.95 -2.71 -13.14
C PHE A 85 22.05 -2.50 -12.09
N VAL A 86 21.76 -1.73 -11.03
CA VAL A 86 22.68 -1.54 -9.90
C VAL A 86 23.00 -2.87 -9.21
N GLY A 87 22.00 -3.72 -8.99
CA GLY A 87 22.20 -5.04 -8.39
C GLY A 87 23.09 -5.95 -9.23
N ILE A 88 22.89 -5.97 -10.56
CA ILE A 88 23.75 -6.70 -11.50
C ILE A 88 25.17 -6.14 -11.46
N PHE A 89 25.33 -4.82 -11.40
CA PHE A 89 26.64 -4.18 -11.31
C PHE A 89 27.39 -4.54 -10.02
N ILE A 90 26.70 -4.59 -8.88
CA ILE A 90 27.27 -5.03 -7.58
C ILE A 90 27.70 -6.49 -7.67
N LEU A 91 26.85 -7.37 -8.20
CA LEU A 91 27.17 -8.79 -8.39
C LEU A 91 28.38 -8.98 -9.32
N ALA A 92 28.39 -8.28 -10.44
CA ALA A 92 29.51 -8.30 -11.39
C ALA A 92 30.81 -7.81 -10.73
N SER A 93 30.74 -6.77 -9.90
CA SER A 93 31.89 -6.26 -9.17
C SER A 93 32.46 -7.30 -8.20
N ILE A 94 31.61 -7.98 -7.44
CA ILE A 94 32.03 -9.05 -6.51
C ILE A 94 32.64 -10.24 -7.28
N PHE A 95 32.04 -10.64 -8.39
CA PHE A 95 32.52 -11.74 -9.23
C PHE A 95 33.82 -11.42 -9.97
N SER A 96 34.01 -10.16 -10.37
CA SER A 96 35.20 -9.71 -11.07
C SER A 96 36.38 -9.44 -10.12
N MET A 97 36.09 -9.18 -8.85
CA MET A 97 37.09 -8.95 -7.80
C MET A 97 38.23 -9.99 -7.78
N PRO A 98 37.97 -11.33 -7.72
CA PRO A 98 39.03 -12.35 -7.69
C PRO A 98 39.91 -12.38 -8.94
N TYR A 99 39.47 -11.82 -10.06
CA TYR A 99 40.26 -11.71 -11.29
C TYR A 99 41.10 -10.43 -11.35
N SER A 100 40.95 -9.53 -10.38
CA SER A 100 41.71 -8.29 -10.36
C SER A 100 43.15 -8.55 -9.90
N ASN A 101 44.13 -8.05 -10.68
CA ASN A 101 45.54 -8.04 -10.27
C ASN A 101 45.79 -7.27 -8.97
N ALA A 102 44.85 -6.43 -8.56
CA ALA A 102 44.87 -5.71 -7.30
C ALA A 102 44.86 -6.66 -6.09
N LEU A 103 44.07 -7.74 -6.14
CA LEU A 103 44.05 -8.74 -5.06
C LEU A 103 45.34 -9.55 -4.98
N VAL A 104 45.92 -9.90 -6.14
CA VAL A 104 47.22 -10.60 -6.20
C VAL A 104 48.33 -9.75 -5.60
N TRP A 105 48.35 -8.45 -5.91
CA TRP A 105 49.31 -7.51 -5.33
C TRP A 105 49.12 -7.33 -3.82
N LEU A 106 47.86 -7.28 -3.37
CA LEU A 106 47.51 -7.14 -1.97
C LEU A 106 47.90 -8.38 -1.16
N GLU A 107 47.65 -9.58 -1.69
CA GLU A 107 48.05 -10.85 -1.07
C GLU A 107 49.58 -10.97 -0.97
N TRP A 108 50.30 -10.43 -1.96
CA TRP A 108 51.78 -10.42 -1.94
C TRP A 108 52.35 -9.53 -0.83
N ASN A 109 51.68 -8.44 -0.45
CA ASN A 109 52.17 -7.48 0.54
C ASN A 109 51.61 -7.71 1.96
N PHE A 110 50.34 -8.12 2.09
CA PHE A 110 49.64 -8.26 3.38
C PHE A 110 49.33 -9.72 3.74
N GLY A 111 49.56 -10.67 2.82
CA GLY A 111 49.20 -12.06 3.01
C GLY A 111 47.70 -12.32 2.91
N ARG A 112 47.32 -13.58 3.14
CA ARG A 112 45.95 -14.09 2.97
C ARG A 112 44.96 -13.60 4.04
N ASP A 113 45.46 -13.00 5.12
CA ASP A 113 44.65 -12.54 6.26
C ASP A 113 43.71 -11.39 5.89
N LEU A 114 44.08 -10.55 4.90
CA LEU A 114 43.25 -9.41 4.50
C LEU A 114 42.06 -9.82 3.59
N GLN A 115 42.10 -11.04 3.06
CA GLN A 115 41.09 -11.53 2.12
C GLN A 115 39.75 -11.81 2.83
N ILE A 116 39.80 -12.30 4.07
CA ILE A 116 38.63 -12.63 4.89
C ILE A 116 37.78 -11.38 5.23
N PRO A 117 38.33 -10.31 5.82
CA PRO A 117 37.54 -9.12 6.14
C PRO A 117 37.02 -8.41 4.88
N LEU A 118 37.76 -8.46 3.78
CA LEU A 118 37.34 -7.87 2.51
C LEU A 118 36.04 -8.50 1.98
N TYR A 119 35.98 -9.85 1.93
CA TYR A 119 34.76 -10.53 1.50
C TYR A 119 33.59 -10.33 2.48
N SER A 120 33.88 -10.20 3.78
CA SER A 120 32.87 -9.87 4.79
C SER A 120 32.22 -8.52 4.51
N ILE A 121 33.00 -7.48 4.22
CA ILE A 121 32.50 -6.14 3.89
C ILE A 121 31.65 -6.17 2.61
N MET A 122 32.10 -6.88 1.57
CA MET A 122 31.34 -7.04 0.33
C MET A 122 29.98 -7.73 0.57
N GLY A 123 29.95 -8.77 1.39
CA GLY A 123 28.70 -9.44 1.78
C GLY A 123 27.76 -8.55 2.59
N LEU A 124 28.32 -7.68 3.43
CA LEU A 124 27.55 -6.70 4.21
C LEU A 124 26.92 -5.64 3.30
N VAL A 125 27.68 -5.08 2.36
CA VAL A 125 27.16 -4.14 1.35
C VAL A 125 26.03 -4.78 0.54
N LEU A 126 26.22 -6.03 0.11
CA LEU A 126 25.19 -6.78 -0.63
C LEU A 126 23.92 -6.97 0.21
N SER A 127 24.07 -7.28 1.50
CA SER A 127 22.94 -7.49 2.40
C SER A 127 22.14 -6.20 2.62
N ILE A 128 22.81 -5.08 2.85
CA ILE A 128 22.16 -3.75 2.98
C ILE A 128 21.41 -3.42 1.68
N TYR A 129 22.04 -3.66 0.53
CA TYR A 129 21.43 -3.43 -0.78
C TYR A 129 20.14 -4.24 -0.96
N ILE A 130 20.17 -5.54 -0.65
CA ILE A 130 18.98 -6.42 -0.74
C ILE A 130 17.87 -5.93 0.19
N SER A 131 18.20 -5.55 1.43
CA SER A 131 17.22 -5.02 2.39
C SER A 131 16.57 -3.73 1.90
N LEU A 132 17.34 -2.78 1.36
CA LEU A 132 16.80 -1.54 0.79
C LEU A 132 15.93 -1.80 -0.44
N PHE A 133 16.34 -2.70 -1.32
CA PHE A 133 15.58 -3.07 -2.51
C PHE A 133 14.21 -3.66 -2.13
N ILE A 134 14.18 -4.58 -1.16
CA ILE A 134 12.92 -5.14 -0.65
C ILE A 134 12.08 -4.03 -0.02
N GLY A 135 12.67 -3.19 0.84
CA GLY A 135 11.98 -2.10 1.52
C GLY A 135 11.26 -1.13 0.57
N LEU A 136 11.95 -0.74 -0.51
CA LEU A 136 11.45 0.24 -1.48
C LEU A 136 10.44 -0.35 -2.48
N HIS A 137 10.50 -1.64 -2.76
CA HIS A 137 9.60 -2.31 -3.70
C HIS A 137 8.55 -3.20 -3.04
N LEU A 138 8.46 -3.19 -1.70
CA LEU A 138 7.46 -3.97 -0.94
C LEU A 138 6.03 -3.65 -1.38
N GLU A 139 5.74 -2.39 -1.69
CA GLU A 139 4.41 -1.96 -2.17
C GLU A 139 4.08 -2.57 -3.55
N ASP A 140 5.05 -2.59 -4.47
CA ASP A 140 4.91 -3.22 -5.77
C ASP A 140 4.74 -4.74 -5.66
N VAL A 141 5.49 -5.38 -4.76
CA VAL A 141 5.39 -6.82 -4.49
C VAL A 141 4.03 -7.15 -3.86
N LYS A 142 3.54 -6.32 -2.92
CA LYS A 142 2.20 -6.45 -2.32
C LYS A 142 1.11 -6.35 -3.40
N ARG A 143 1.25 -5.40 -4.33
CA ARG A 143 0.35 -5.21 -5.47
C ARG A 143 0.35 -6.41 -6.43
N MET A 144 1.52 -6.99 -6.75
CA MET A 144 1.64 -8.17 -7.61
C MET A 144 1.16 -9.46 -6.95
N SER A 145 1.31 -9.61 -5.64
CA SER A 145 0.88 -10.79 -4.88
C SER A 145 -0.65 -10.96 -4.82
N GLY A 146 -1.44 -10.07 -5.43
CA GLY A 146 -2.90 -10.13 -5.38
C GLY A 146 -3.45 -9.94 -3.97
N TYR A 147 -2.65 -9.40 -3.04
CA TYR A 147 -3.12 -8.92 -1.75
C TYR A 147 -3.85 -7.59 -1.96
N ASN A 148 -4.95 -7.65 -2.71
CA ASN A 148 -5.96 -6.61 -2.80
C ASN A 148 -6.92 -6.75 -1.62
N LYS A 149 -6.42 -6.49 -0.41
CA LYS A 149 -7.23 -5.86 0.63
C LYS A 149 -7.04 -4.37 0.35
N ARG A 150 -8.04 -3.71 -0.23
CA ARG A 150 -9.13 -3.04 0.48
C ARG A 150 -8.60 -2.11 1.59
N ASP A 151 -7.60 -1.31 1.23
CA ASP A 151 -7.00 -0.27 2.09
C ASP A 151 -7.28 1.15 1.53
N ASP A 152 -8.01 1.28 0.42
CA ASP A 152 -8.33 2.56 -0.23
C ASP A 152 -9.59 3.22 0.40
N SER A 153 -9.74 3.11 1.72
CA SER A 153 -10.83 3.79 2.45
C SER A 153 -10.47 5.20 2.90
N TRP A 154 -9.41 5.79 2.34
CA TRP A 154 -9.01 7.18 2.59
C TRP A 154 -8.41 7.81 1.33
N SER A 155 -9.25 8.11 0.35
CA SER A 155 -9.02 9.17 -0.65
C SER A 155 -10.36 9.72 -1.11
#